data_AF-A0A3N5EGH0-F1
#
_entry.id   AF-A0A3N5EGH0-F1
#
_cell.length_a   1.000
_cell.length_b   1.000
_cell.length_c   1.000
_cell.angle_alpha   90.00
_cell.angle_beta   90.00
_cell.angle_gamma   90.00
#
_symmetry.space_group_name_H-M   'P 1'
#
loop_
_entity.id
_entity.type
_entity.pdbx_description
1 polymer ?
#
loop_
_entity_poly.entity_id
_entity_poly.type
_entity_poly.pdbx_seq_one_letter_code
_entity_poly.pdbx_strand_id
1 'polypeptide(L)'
;MRCPELHRRPCGHEAESEPGHSGEVVGGRLHDPSHHQPARSREQRLPHRQPVAHRGAALTVHRLDHGGAMSRRITKAARGQGLVEFALALPIFILILFGLFDLGRAVLGFNTISNASREAVRVAIVNQTPADVEAEAIKQAVSLDTTPADVTIVYGDPDGTGTCSAPIGIGCLASVTVHYEFTAATPVIGQLIGTFTMTSTTEMPVERTCPDPSNLNLATCPWP
;
A
#
# COMPACT_ATOMS: atom_id res chain seq x y z
N MET A 1 41.43 41.63 33.05
CA MET A 1 42.78 41.16 32.69
C MET A 1 42.66 39.73 32.13
N ARG A 2 43.21 39.51 30.92
CA ARG A 2 43.71 38.25 30.34
C ARG A 2 42.78 37.01 30.20
N CYS A 3 42.29 36.84 28.96
CA CYS A 3 42.15 35.66 28.07
C CYS A 3 43.22 34.52 28.18
N PRO A 4 43.18 33.39 27.41
CA PRO A 4 42.16 32.81 26.47
C PRO A 4 42.10 31.24 26.29
N GLU A 5 41.26 30.79 25.34
CA GLU A 5 41.46 29.72 24.30
C GLU A 5 41.28 28.22 24.61
N LEU A 6 40.23 27.60 24.03
CA LEU A 6 40.16 26.34 23.23
C LEU A 6 38.65 26.05 23.02
N HIS A 7 38.05 25.80 21.86
CA HIS A 7 38.50 25.11 20.67
C HIS A 7 37.56 25.52 19.50
N ARG A 8 38.10 26.16 18.45
CA ARG A 8 37.43 26.38 17.16
C ARG A 8 37.41 25.07 16.36
N ARG A 9 36.30 24.78 15.67
CA ARG A 9 36.30 24.01 14.41
C ARG A 9 35.48 24.78 13.36
N PRO A 10 36.03 25.05 12.17
CA PRO A 10 35.26 25.57 11.04
C PRO A 10 34.67 24.42 10.22
N CYS A 11 33.42 24.56 9.79
CA CYS A 11 32.87 23.81 8.67
C CYS A 11 33.46 24.40 7.37
N GLY A 12 34.21 23.58 6.64
CA GLY A 12 34.78 23.94 5.34
C GLY A 12 33.71 24.01 4.25
N HIS A 13 33.77 25.09 3.48
CA HIS A 13 33.24 25.18 2.13
C HIS A 13 34.15 24.39 1.18
N GLU A 14 33.57 23.54 0.34
CA GLU A 14 34.18 23.16 -0.94
C GLU A 14 33.10 23.24 -2.03
N ALA A 15 33.33 24.17 -2.95
CA ALA A 15 32.72 24.30 -4.26
C ALA A 15 33.75 23.89 -5.32
N GLU A 16 33.29 23.70 -6.56
CA GLU A 16 34.04 23.37 -7.81
C GLU A 16 34.37 21.87 -7.99
N SER A 17 34.31 21.23 -9.17
CA SER A 17 34.35 21.69 -10.57
C SER A 17 33.80 20.60 -11.53
N GLU A 18 33.25 21.00 -12.69
CA GLU A 18 32.95 20.19 -13.89
C GLU A 18 34.24 19.69 -14.63
N PRO A 19 34.22 19.23 -15.92
CA PRO A 19 33.68 18.00 -16.50
C PRO A 19 34.71 17.18 -17.35
N GLY A 20 34.36 15.93 -17.72
CA GLY A 20 34.65 15.34 -19.05
C GLY A 20 35.92 14.47 -19.26
N HIS A 21 35.72 13.22 -19.69
CA HIS A 21 36.41 12.50 -20.81
C HIS A 21 35.95 11.02 -20.80
N SER A 22 35.30 10.50 -21.85
CA SER A 22 35.86 9.99 -23.13
C SER A 22 36.45 8.57 -23.04
N GLY A 23 35.76 7.62 -23.70
CA GLY A 23 36.33 6.50 -24.47
C GLY A 23 36.72 5.22 -23.71
N GLU A 24 36.13 4.07 -24.09
CA GLU A 24 36.81 3.11 -24.98
C GLU A 24 35.83 2.01 -25.47
N VAL A 25 36.13 1.51 -26.67
CA VAL A 25 35.34 0.65 -27.55
C VAL A 25 35.91 -0.77 -27.56
N VAL A 26 35.08 -1.79 -27.40
CA VAL A 26 35.34 -3.18 -27.85
C VAL A 26 33.97 -3.80 -28.20
N GLY A 27 33.66 -4.35 -29.37
CA GLY A 27 34.48 -4.86 -30.47
C GLY A 27 34.36 -6.39 -30.57
N GLY A 28 33.37 -6.90 -31.31
CA GLY A 28 33.29 -8.34 -31.69
C GLY A 28 31.91 -8.74 -32.25
N ARG A 29 31.62 -8.46 -33.53
CA ARG A 29 31.54 -9.39 -34.69
C ARG A 29 31.02 -10.81 -34.37
N LEU A 30 29.84 -11.18 -34.85
CA LEU A 30 29.48 -11.70 -36.20
C LEU A 30 29.95 -13.15 -36.44
N HIS A 31 29.01 -14.11 -36.48
CA HIS A 31 28.87 -15.06 -37.61
C HIS A 31 27.68 -16.03 -37.45
N ASP A 32 26.77 -15.95 -38.44
CA ASP A 32 25.86 -16.96 -39.00
C ASP A 32 26.67 -18.18 -39.54
N PRO A 33 26.18 -19.45 -39.59
CA PRO A 33 25.23 -19.89 -40.62
C PRO A 33 24.20 -20.98 -40.26
N SER A 34 23.04 -20.83 -40.88
CA SER A 34 22.16 -21.90 -41.39
C SER A 34 22.85 -23.22 -41.81
N HIS A 35 22.27 -24.36 -41.42
CA HIS A 35 22.64 -25.69 -41.93
C HIS A 35 21.44 -26.41 -42.57
N HIS A 36 21.60 -26.70 -43.86
CA HIS A 36 20.81 -27.63 -44.66
C HIS A 36 21.33 -29.09 -44.53
N GLN A 37 20.40 -30.03 -44.77
CA GLN A 37 20.57 -31.38 -45.35
C GLN A 37 21.08 -32.53 -44.45
N PRO A 38 20.89 -33.84 -44.81
CA PRO A 38 20.38 -34.42 -46.07
C PRO A 38 19.35 -35.57 -45.96
N ALA A 39 18.90 -35.99 -47.15
CA ALA A 39 18.18 -37.22 -47.45
C ALA A 39 19.02 -38.50 -47.29
N ARG A 40 18.37 -39.58 -46.84
CA ARG A 40 18.54 -41.03 -47.15
C ARG A 40 17.51 -41.75 -46.26
N SER A 41 16.69 -42.69 -46.73
CA SER A 41 17.12 -44.00 -47.19
C SER A 41 16.03 -44.66 -48.04
N ARG A 42 16.51 -45.49 -48.96
CA ARG A 42 15.80 -46.13 -50.06
C ARG A 42 15.91 -47.63 -49.85
N GLU A 43 14.83 -48.29 -49.43
CA GLU A 43 14.60 -49.75 -49.51
C GLU A 43 13.07 -49.94 -49.47
N GLN A 44 12.38 -50.77 -50.25
CA GLN A 44 12.73 -51.75 -51.27
C GLN A 44 11.48 -51.99 -52.14
N ARG A 45 11.71 -52.50 -53.34
CA ARG A 45 10.74 -52.76 -54.41
C ARG A 45 10.07 -54.14 -54.25
N LEU A 46 8.78 -54.19 -54.63
CA LEU A 46 8.06 -55.26 -55.40
C LEU A 46 7.59 -56.53 -54.65
N PRO A 47 6.63 -57.32 -55.22
CA PRO A 47 5.58 -57.03 -56.22
C PRO A 47 4.19 -57.66 -55.87
N HIS A 48 3.22 -57.46 -56.78
CA HIS A 48 2.05 -58.34 -57.04
C HIS A 48 0.93 -58.36 -55.97
N ARG A 49 -0.37 -58.38 -56.29
CA ARG A 49 -1.11 -58.83 -57.47
C ARG A 49 -2.55 -58.28 -57.34
N GLN A 50 -3.12 -57.77 -58.43
CA GLN A 50 -4.59 -57.72 -58.57
C GLN A 50 -5.12 -59.12 -58.91
N PRO A 51 -6.34 -59.46 -58.49
CA PRO A 51 -7.31 -59.94 -59.48
C PRO A 51 -8.69 -59.28 -59.30
N VAL A 52 -9.25 -58.71 -60.38
CA VAL A 52 -10.25 -59.31 -61.28
C VAL A 52 -11.65 -59.42 -60.65
N ALA A 53 -12.56 -58.67 -61.26
CA ALA A 53 -13.99 -58.69 -61.02
C ALA A 53 -14.59 -60.06 -61.34
N HIS A 54 -15.34 -60.63 -60.40
CA HIS A 54 -16.30 -61.68 -60.67
C HIS A 54 -17.72 -61.16 -60.48
N ARG A 55 -18.45 -61.16 -61.60
CA ARG A 55 -19.92 -61.20 -61.65
C ARG A 55 -20.39 -62.45 -60.90
N GLY A 56 -21.34 -62.26 -60.00
CA GLY A 56 -22.07 -63.35 -59.36
C GLY A 56 -23.23 -62.79 -58.56
N ALA A 57 -24.44 -62.90 -59.10
CA ALA A 57 -25.67 -62.63 -58.39
C ALA A 57 -25.84 -63.64 -57.25
N ALA A 58 -26.15 -63.16 -56.05
CA ALA A 58 -26.83 -63.94 -55.03
C ALA A 58 -27.52 -62.98 -54.06
N LEU A 59 -28.86 -62.93 -54.13
CA LEU A 59 -29.67 -62.43 -53.04
C LEU A 59 -29.36 -63.27 -51.80
N THR A 60 -29.05 -62.62 -50.68
CA THR A 60 -29.27 -63.23 -49.37
C THR A 60 -29.71 -62.13 -48.42
N VAL A 61 -31.01 -62.11 -48.15
CA VAL A 61 -31.62 -61.28 -47.10
C VAL A 61 -31.24 -61.92 -45.77
N HIS A 62 -30.20 -61.37 -45.12
CA HIS A 62 -29.90 -61.70 -43.73
C HIS A 62 -30.37 -60.53 -42.85
N ARG A 63 -31.58 -60.65 -42.34
CA ARG A 63 -32.13 -59.81 -41.28
C ARG A 63 -31.62 -60.36 -39.95
N LEU A 64 -30.61 -59.72 -39.34
CA LEU A 64 -30.29 -59.89 -37.93
C LEU A 64 -29.80 -58.56 -37.34
N ASP A 65 -30.75 -57.87 -36.73
CA ASP A 65 -30.69 -57.36 -35.37
C ASP A 65 -29.29 -57.02 -34.80
N HIS A 66 -28.89 -55.76 -34.91
CA HIS A 66 -27.94 -55.14 -34.00
C HIS A 66 -28.51 -53.81 -33.53
N GLY A 67 -29.30 -53.89 -32.45
CA GLY A 67 -29.45 -52.81 -31.47
C GLY A 67 -28.10 -52.48 -30.83
N GLY A 68 -27.17 -51.93 -31.63
CA GLY A 68 -25.95 -51.32 -31.15
C GLY A 68 -26.31 -49.95 -30.61
N ALA A 69 -26.66 -49.89 -29.32
CA ALA A 69 -26.65 -48.63 -28.59
C ALA A 69 -25.26 -48.01 -28.79
N MET A 70 -25.18 -47.04 -29.69
CA MET A 70 -24.00 -46.20 -29.85
C MET A 70 -23.93 -45.39 -28.56
N SER A 71 -23.26 -45.96 -27.56
CA SER A 71 -22.82 -45.25 -26.37
C SER A 71 -21.90 -44.15 -26.87
N ARG A 72 -22.51 -43.01 -27.18
CA ARG A 72 -21.82 -41.75 -27.41
C ARG A 72 -21.18 -41.44 -26.07
N ARG A 73 -19.97 -41.95 -25.85
CA ARG A 73 -19.09 -41.49 -24.78
C ARG A 73 -18.86 -40.02 -25.06
N ILE A 74 -19.67 -39.20 -24.41
CA ILE A 74 -19.48 -37.77 -24.32
C ILE A 74 -18.16 -37.62 -23.55
N THR A 75 -17.04 -37.54 -24.25
CA THR A 75 -15.77 -37.09 -23.68
C THR A 75 -15.87 -35.58 -23.44
N LYS A 76 -16.73 -35.18 -22.52
CA LYS A 76 -16.74 -33.85 -21.89
C LYS A 76 -15.97 -34.00 -20.58
N ALA A 77 -14.66 -33.81 -20.60
CA ALA A 77 -13.91 -33.78 -19.33
C ALA A 77 -12.80 -32.72 -19.29
N ALA A 78 -12.23 -32.27 -20.41
CA ALA A 78 -11.06 -31.39 -20.34
C ALA A 78 -11.33 -29.88 -20.56
N ARG A 79 -12.44 -29.49 -21.19
CA ARG A 79 -12.62 -28.12 -21.72
C ARG A 79 -13.19 -27.08 -20.74
N GLY A 80 -13.23 -27.37 -19.44
CA GLY A 80 -13.76 -26.43 -18.44
C GLY A 80 -13.07 -26.44 -17.08
N GLN A 81 -12.11 -27.34 -16.86
CA GLN A 81 -11.49 -27.51 -15.54
C GLN A 81 -10.71 -26.26 -15.09
N GLY A 82 -9.91 -25.64 -15.97
CA GLY A 82 -9.17 -24.43 -15.63
C GLY A 82 -10.06 -23.21 -15.33
N LEU A 83 -11.25 -23.13 -15.95
CA LEU A 83 -12.24 -22.09 -15.61
C LEU A 83 -12.82 -22.30 -14.21
N VAL A 84 -13.02 -23.55 -13.80
CA VAL A 84 -13.52 -23.90 -12.46
C VAL A 84 -12.47 -23.61 -11.40
N GLU A 85 -11.21 -23.99 -11.63
CA GLU A 85 -10.09 -23.70 -10.72
C GLU A 85 -9.90 -22.19 -10.53
N PHE A 86 -9.96 -21.41 -11.62
CA PHE A 86 -9.90 -19.95 -11.54
C PHE A 86 -11.10 -19.36 -10.78
N ALA A 87 -12.31 -19.85 -11.03
CA ALA A 87 -13.51 -19.39 -10.33
C ALA A 87 -13.47 -19.67 -8.82
N LEU A 88 -12.74 -20.69 -8.36
CA LEU A 88 -12.55 -20.99 -6.94
C LEU A 88 -11.44 -20.15 -6.30
N ALA A 89 -10.38 -19.80 -7.03
CA ALA A 89 -9.29 -18.96 -6.52
C ALA A 89 -9.66 -17.46 -6.49
N LEU A 90 -10.45 -17.00 -7.45
CA LEU A 90 -10.82 -15.59 -7.62
C LEU A 90 -11.48 -14.95 -6.38
N PRO A 91 -12.42 -15.61 -5.66
CA PRO A 91 -12.99 -15.05 -4.43
C PRO A 91 -11.94 -14.76 -3.36
N ILE A 92 -10.98 -15.67 -3.16
CA ILE A 92 -9.90 -15.51 -2.17
C ILE A 92 -9.00 -14.35 -2.58
N PHE A 93 -8.66 -14.26 -3.87
CA PHE A 93 -7.86 -13.17 -4.39
C PHE A 93 -8.54 -11.80 -4.20
N ILE A 94 -9.84 -11.70 -4.46
CA ILE A 94 -10.62 -10.47 -4.24
C ILE A 94 -10.65 -10.08 -2.76
N LEU A 95 -10.80 -11.05 -1.85
CA LEU A 95 -10.77 -10.78 -0.40
C LEU A 95 -9.42 -10.19 0.04
N ILE A 96 -8.31 -10.71 -0.49
CA ILE A 96 -6.97 -10.17 -0.21
C ILE A 96 -6.85 -8.73 -0.74
N LEU A 97 -7.36 -8.44 -1.94
CA LEU A 97 -7.34 -7.09 -2.49
C LEU A 97 -8.17 -6.10 -1.66
N PHE A 98 -9.35 -6.50 -1.19
CA PHE A 98 -10.16 -5.67 -0.29
C PHE A 98 -9.47 -5.46 1.05
N GLY A 99 -8.85 -6.49 1.62
CA GLY A 99 -8.03 -6.36 2.82
C GLY A 99 -6.88 -5.37 2.65
N LEU A 100 -6.17 -5.41 1.52
CA LEU A 100 -5.10 -4.46 1.21
C LEU A 100 -5.62 -3.04 1.01
N PHE A 101 -6.78 -2.88 0.37
CA PHE A 101 -7.42 -1.58 0.18
C PHE A 101 -7.80 -0.93 1.52
N ASP A 102 -8.47 -1.69 2.40
CA ASP A 102 -8.85 -1.19 3.73
C ASP A 102 -7.61 -0.93 4.60
N LEU A 103 -6.57 -1.76 4.51
CA LEU A 103 -5.30 -1.51 5.18
C LEU A 103 -4.64 -0.20 4.71
N GLY A 104 -4.64 0.07 3.40
CA GLY A 104 -4.13 1.31 2.85
C GLY A 104 -4.88 2.53 3.39
N ARG A 105 -6.20 2.44 3.52
CA ARG A 105 -7.02 3.50 4.14
C ARG A 105 -6.71 3.67 5.63
N ALA A 106 -6.51 2.58 6.38
CA ALA A 106 -6.15 2.65 7.79
C ALA A 106 -4.80 3.37 8.00
N VAL A 107 -3.80 3.04 7.18
CA VAL A 107 -2.48 3.70 7.23
C VAL A 107 -2.58 5.18 6.85
N LEU A 108 -3.38 5.53 5.84
CA LEU A 108 -3.64 6.93 5.50
C LEU A 108 -4.27 7.67 6.69
N GLY A 109 -5.31 7.10 7.30
CA GLY A 109 -5.95 7.67 8.49
C GLY A 109 -4.96 7.89 9.64
N PHE A 110 -4.11 6.90 9.93
CA PHE A 110 -3.07 7.01 10.95
C PHE A 110 -2.08 8.16 10.69
N ASN A 111 -1.62 8.29 9.44
CA ASN A 111 -0.69 9.35 9.07
C ASN A 111 -1.36 10.73 9.17
N THR A 112 -2.63 10.84 8.79
CA THR A 112 -3.41 12.07 8.91
C THR A 112 -3.56 12.50 10.38
N ILE A 113 -4.00 11.62 11.29
CA ILE A 113 -4.10 11.97 12.72
C ILE A 113 -2.74 12.26 13.36
N SER A 114 -1.68 11.61 12.87
CA SER A 114 -0.31 11.86 13.34
C SER A 114 0.23 13.21 12.87
N ASN A 115 -0.12 13.64 11.67
CA ASN A 115 0.20 14.99 11.21
C ASN A 115 -0.63 16.04 11.96
N ALA A 116 -1.92 15.77 12.18
CA ALA A 116 -2.82 16.66 12.91
C ALA A 116 -2.36 16.91 14.35
N SER A 117 -2.00 15.86 15.09
CA SER A 117 -1.49 16.02 16.47
C SER A 117 -0.19 16.84 16.52
N ARG A 118 0.71 16.67 15.55
CA ARG A 118 1.97 17.43 15.46
C ARG A 118 1.77 18.91 15.19
N GLU A 119 0.84 19.26 14.31
CA GLU A 119 0.59 20.67 14.01
C GLU A 119 -0.22 21.33 15.13
N ALA A 120 -1.20 20.62 15.68
CA ALA A 120 -1.98 21.10 16.82
C ALA A 120 -1.10 21.34 18.06
N VAL A 121 -0.16 20.44 18.38
CA VAL A 121 0.72 20.66 19.54
C VAL A 121 1.68 21.85 19.32
N ARG A 122 2.09 22.14 18.07
CA ARG A 122 2.87 23.36 17.76
C ARG A 122 2.08 24.63 18.06
N VAL A 123 0.77 24.62 17.85
CA VAL A 123 -0.10 25.70 18.31
C VAL A 123 -0.16 25.71 19.83
N ALA A 124 -0.36 24.55 20.47
CA ALA A 124 -0.51 24.41 21.91
C ALA A 124 0.69 24.91 22.74
N ILE A 125 1.92 24.85 22.20
CA ILE A 125 3.12 25.33 22.91
C ILE A 125 3.25 26.86 22.95
N VAL A 126 2.49 27.59 22.11
CA VAL A 126 2.50 29.07 22.06
C VAL A 126 1.15 29.71 22.35
N ASN A 127 0.06 28.96 22.16
CA ASN A 127 -1.31 29.37 22.38
C ASN A 127 -2.06 28.22 23.07
N GLN A 128 -2.38 28.39 24.35
CA GLN A 128 -3.07 27.36 25.12
C GLN A 128 -4.61 27.47 25.07
N THR A 129 -5.15 28.28 24.14
CA THR A 129 -6.59 28.35 23.87
C THR A 129 -7.05 27.06 23.21
N PRO A 130 -7.90 26.23 23.85
CA PRO A 130 -8.28 24.92 23.32
C PRO A 130 -8.91 24.98 21.93
N ALA A 131 -9.77 25.97 21.68
CA ALA A 131 -10.46 26.15 20.41
C ALA A 131 -9.49 26.33 19.22
N ASP A 132 -8.37 27.02 19.42
CA ASP A 132 -7.39 27.27 18.34
C ASP A 132 -6.56 26.02 18.05
N VAL A 133 -6.20 25.27 19.10
CA VAL A 133 -5.50 23.98 19.00
C VAL A 133 -6.39 22.93 18.31
N GLU A 134 -7.66 22.86 18.70
CA GLU A 134 -8.68 21.99 18.09
C GLU A 134 -8.89 22.36 16.61
N ALA A 135 -9.02 23.66 16.30
CA ALA A 135 -9.20 24.13 14.93
C ALA A 135 -8.03 23.72 14.02
N GLU A 136 -6.79 23.78 14.50
CA GLU A 136 -5.62 23.34 13.71
C GLU A 136 -5.62 21.81 13.54
N ALA A 137 -5.93 21.04 14.58
CA ALA A 137 -6.07 19.58 14.45
C ALA A 137 -7.12 19.21 13.39
N ILE A 138 -8.30 19.83 13.45
CA ILE A 138 -9.42 19.59 12.52
C ILE A 138 -9.03 19.99 11.10
N LYS A 139 -8.35 21.12 10.91
CA LYS A 139 -7.86 21.58 9.61
C LYS A 139 -6.93 20.56 8.94
N GLN A 140 -6.05 19.93 9.72
CA GLN A 140 -5.13 18.90 9.21
C GLN A 140 -5.81 17.55 8.97
N ALA A 141 -6.93 17.27 9.65
CA ALA A 141 -7.65 16.01 9.59
C ALA A 141 -9.03 16.10 8.91
N VAL A 142 -9.27 17.13 8.08
CA VAL A 142 -10.57 17.38 7.43
C VAL A 142 -11.07 16.19 6.61
N SER A 143 -10.19 15.36 6.04
CA SER A 143 -10.58 14.17 5.28
C SER A 143 -11.12 13.02 6.12
N LEU A 144 -11.06 13.13 7.45
CA LEU A 144 -11.53 12.12 8.41
C LEU A 144 -12.77 12.56 9.19
N ASP A 145 -13.36 13.72 8.85
CA ASP A 145 -14.50 14.32 9.55
C ASP A 145 -14.26 14.53 11.06
N THR A 146 -13.01 14.82 11.45
CA THR A 146 -12.62 15.07 12.83
C THR A 146 -13.36 16.25 13.44
N THR A 147 -13.84 16.09 14.66
CA THR A 147 -14.55 17.09 15.45
C THR A 147 -13.74 17.48 16.70
N PRO A 148 -14.12 18.55 17.41
CA PRO A 148 -13.48 18.89 18.69
C PRO A 148 -13.49 17.75 19.73
N ALA A 149 -14.51 16.89 19.71
CA ALA A 149 -14.61 15.76 20.64
C ALA A 149 -13.54 14.69 20.41
N ASP A 150 -12.94 14.66 19.21
CA ASP A 150 -11.89 13.72 18.82
C ASP A 150 -10.49 14.23 19.19
N VAL A 151 -10.39 15.45 19.73
CA VAL A 151 -9.11 16.07 20.10
C VAL A 151 -9.06 16.20 21.62
N THR A 152 -8.02 15.64 22.23
CA THR A 152 -7.76 15.75 23.67
C THR A 152 -6.47 16.52 23.88
N ILE A 153 -6.54 17.58 24.68
CA ILE A 153 -5.39 18.45 24.99
C ILE A 153 -5.12 18.32 26.49
N VAL A 154 -3.89 17.96 26.85
CA VAL A 154 -3.43 17.85 28.23
C VAL A 154 -2.13 18.60 28.38
N TYR A 155 -1.98 19.31 29.49
CA TYR A 155 -0.72 19.93 29.88
C TYR A 155 -0.20 19.23 31.13
N GLY A 156 1.00 18.67 31.06
CA GLY A 156 1.60 17.86 32.12
C GLY A 156 2.92 18.45 32.61
N ASP A 157 3.33 18.02 33.80
CA ASP A 157 4.70 18.21 34.27
C ASP A 157 5.65 17.27 33.48
N PRO A 158 6.82 17.73 33.01
CA PRO A 158 7.80 16.91 32.31
C PRO A 158 8.28 15.70 33.13
N ASP A 159 8.22 15.77 34.46
CA ASP A 159 8.61 14.65 35.35
C ASP A 159 7.46 13.65 35.57
N GLY A 160 6.28 13.88 34.97
CA GLY A 160 5.11 13.00 35.07
C GLY A 160 4.42 13.06 36.45
N THR A 161 4.78 14.02 37.29
CA THR A 161 4.34 14.14 38.69
C THR A 161 2.99 14.86 38.85
N GLY A 162 2.43 15.45 37.79
CA GLY A 162 1.17 16.16 37.85
C GLY A 162 0.71 16.77 36.53
N THR A 163 -0.42 17.47 36.58
CA THR A 163 -0.94 18.28 35.47
C THR A 163 -0.61 19.74 35.67
N CYS A 164 -0.31 20.44 34.57
CA CYS A 164 -0.23 21.89 34.55
C CYS A 164 -1.62 22.49 34.42
N SER A 165 -1.97 23.39 35.34
CA SER A 165 -3.22 24.15 35.30
C SER A 165 -2.99 25.62 35.00
N ALA A 166 -3.99 26.29 34.45
CA ALA A 166 -3.88 27.67 33.98
C ALA A 166 -3.40 28.66 35.08
N PRO A 167 -2.52 29.62 34.74
CA PRO A 167 -1.90 29.80 33.42
C PRO A 167 -0.81 28.74 33.16
N ILE A 168 -0.88 28.10 32.00
CA ILE A 168 0.08 27.07 31.60
C ILE A 168 1.39 27.75 31.23
N GLY A 169 2.44 27.47 31.99
CA GLY A 169 3.72 28.15 31.89
C GLY A 169 4.80 27.39 31.15
N ILE A 170 5.91 28.09 30.89
CA ILE A 170 7.18 27.48 30.48
C ILE A 170 7.57 26.41 31.52
N GLY A 171 8.03 25.27 31.02
CA GLY A 171 8.34 24.10 31.85
C GLY A 171 7.23 23.05 31.87
N CYS A 172 6.03 23.35 31.37
CA CYS A 172 5.00 22.36 31.10
C CYS A 172 5.22 21.63 29.77
N LEU A 173 4.74 20.40 29.67
CA LEU A 173 4.68 19.61 28.45
C LEU A 173 3.25 19.65 27.88
N ALA A 174 3.08 20.17 26.68
CA ALA A 174 1.82 20.11 25.96
C ALA A 174 1.70 18.74 25.28
N SER A 175 0.60 18.04 25.51
CA SER A 175 0.29 16.74 24.93
C SER A 175 -1.05 16.84 24.20
N VAL A 176 -1.02 16.67 22.88
CA VAL A 176 -2.21 16.68 22.03
C VAL A 176 -2.44 15.28 21.47
N THR A 177 -3.60 14.73 21.74
CA THR A 177 -4.05 13.42 21.24
C THR A 177 -5.21 13.62 20.28
N VAL A 178 -5.10 13.02 19.09
CA VAL A 178 -6.17 12.99 18.08
C VAL A 178 -6.66 11.56 17.94
N HIS A 179 -7.98 11.38 18.07
CA HIS A 179 -8.69 10.11 17.94
C HIS A 179 -9.36 10.01 16.57
N TYR A 180 -9.43 8.79 16.03
CA TYR A 180 -10.14 8.51 14.79
C TYR A 180 -10.76 7.12 14.83
N GLU A 181 -12.07 7.04 14.60
CA GLU A 181 -12.75 5.74 14.48
C GLU A 181 -12.64 5.21 13.05
N PHE A 182 -11.80 4.20 12.88
CA PHE A 182 -11.65 3.55 11.59
C PHE A 182 -12.81 2.59 11.32
N THR A 183 -13.36 2.69 10.11
CA THR A 183 -14.35 1.77 9.57
C THR A 183 -13.90 1.26 8.20
N ALA A 184 -13.95 -0.06 8.01
CA ALA A 184 -13.62 -0.65 6.71
C ALA A 184 -14.63 -0.20 5.65
N ALA A 185 -14.14 0.14 4.46
CA ALA A 185 -14.99 0.47 3.32
C ALA A 185 -15.68 -0.78 2.76
N THR A 186 -15.04 -1.95 2.86
CA THR A 186 -15.62 -3.19 2.34
C THR A 186 -16.46 -3.89 3.41
N PRO A 187 -17.77 -4.15 3.18
CA PRO A 187 -18.65 -4.71 4.21
C PRO A 187 -18.21 -6.09 4.73
N VAL A 188 -17.57 -6.91 3.87
CA VAL A 188 -17.07 -8.24 4.26
C VAL A 188 -15.97 -8.13 5.30
N ILE A 189 -15.04 -7.20 5.12
CA ILE A 189 -13.97 -6.93 6.09
C ILE A 189 -14.56 -6.21 7.31
N GLY A 190 -15.43 -5.22 7.11
CA GLY A 190 -16.07 -4.48 8.20
C GLY A 190 -16.87 -5.35 9.17
N GLN A 191 -17.56 -6.40 8.68
CA GLN A 191 -18.23 -7.37 9.54
C GLN A 191 -17.27 -8.26 10.32
N LEU A 192 -16.05 -8.48 9.82
CA LEU A 192 -15.04 -9.30 10.46
C LEU A 192 -14.28 -8.54 11.56
N ILE A 193 -13.88 -7.29 11.29
CA ILE A 193 -13.03 -6.50 12.19
C ILE A 193 -13.79 -5.49 13.05
N GLY A 194 -15.00 -5.11 12.65
CA GLY A 194 -15.77 -4.06 13.32
C GLY A 194 -15.15 -2.66 13.17
N THR A 195 -15.56 -1.76 14.06
CA THR A 195 -14.97 -0.43 14.19
C THR A 195 -13.92 -0.45 15.29
N PHE A 196 -12.83 0.30 15.10
CA PHE A 196 -11.81 0.46 16.13
C PHE A 196 -11.23 1.87 16.11
N THR A 197 -10.82 2.36 17.28
CA THR A 197 -10.27 3.70 17.43
C THR A 197 -8.75 3.67 17.25
N MET A 198 -8.26 4.53 16.37
CA MET A 198 -6.86 4.84 16.17
C MET A 198 -6.55 6.15 16.88
N THR A 199 -5.43 6.20 17.61
CA THR A 199 -5.04 7.38 18.37
C THR A 199 -3.61 7.76 18.05
N SER A 200 -3.32 9.06 18.03
CA SER A 200 -1.97 9.58 17.87
C SER A 200 -1.76 10.74 18.83
N THR A 201 -0.72 10.63 19.66
CA THR A 201 -0.36 11.63 20.67
C THR A 201 1.00 12.23 20.30
N THR A 202 1.07 13.56 20.28
CA THR A 202 2.33 14.28 20.14
C THR A 202 2.53 15.20 21.34
N GLU A 203 3.76 15.23 21.85
CA GLU A 203 4.13 16.03 23.01
C GLU A 203 5.27 17.01 22.66
N MET A 204 5.17 18.25 23.13
CA MET A 204 6.19 19.28 22.97
C MET A 204 6.24 20.20 24.21
N PRO A 205 7.43 20.69 24.62
CA PRO A 205 7.54 21.62 25.75
C PRO A 205 6.93 22.98 25.40
N VAL A 206 6.20 23.57 26.34
CA VAL A 206 5.61 24.91 26.19
C VAL A 206 6.71 25.97 26.07
N GLU A 207 6.69 26.72 24.97
CA GLU A 207 7.65 27.78 24.67
C GLU A 207 7.19 29.14 25.19
N ARG A 208 5.87 29.33 25.32
CA ARG A 208 5.27 30.59 25.76
C ARG A 208 3.97 30.37 26.53
N THR A 209 3.79 31.14 27.60
CA THR A 209 2.52 31.25 28.33
C THR A 209 1.53 32.16 27.59
N CYS A 210 0.34 31.65 27.28
CA CYS A 210 -0.73 32.39 26.66
C CYS A 210 -2.13 31.79 26.92
N PRO A 211 -3.11 32.55 27.47
CA PRO A 211 -3.04 33.98 27.82
C PRO A 211 -2.10 34.26 28.99
N ASP A 212 -1.38 35.38 28.94
CA ASP A 212 -0.50 35.81 30.04
C ASP A 212 -1.21 36.87 30.90
N PRO A 213 -1.63 36.55 32.14
CA PRO A 213 -2.33 37.50 33.00
C PRO A 213 -1.45 38.68 33.45
N SER A 214 -0.13 38.58 33.31
CA SER A 214 0.81 39.65 33.67
C SER A 214 1.02 40.67 32.53
N ASN A 215 0.56 40.37 31.32
CA ASN A 215 0.73 41.22 30.15
C ASN A 215 -0.60 41.44 29.43
N LEU A 216 -1.20 42.63 29.59
CA LEU A 216 -2.49 42.97 28.99
C LEU A 216 -2.49 42.94 27.45
N ASN A 217 -1.32 43.03 26.80
CA ASN A 217 -1.20 42.85 25.34
C ASN A 217 -1.26 41.38 24.91
N LEU A 218 -1.20 40.44 25.86
CA LEU A 218 -1.28 38.98 25.68
C LEU A 218 -2.49 38.38 26.42
N ALA A 219 -3.49 39.20 26.73
CA ALA A 219 -4.75 38.76 27.30
C ALA A 219 -5.57 37.88 26.32
N THR A 220 -5.29 37.99 25.03
CA THR A 220 -5.76 37.09 23.97
C THR A 220 -4.57 36.60 23.17
N CYS A 221 -4.50 35.31 22.90
CA CYS A 221 -3.41 34.74 22.14
C CYS A 221 -3.46 35.24 20.69
N PRO A 222 -2.43 35.96 20.22
CA PRO A 222 -2.36 36.34 18.82
C PRO A 222 -2.21 35.08 17.98
N TRP A 223 -2.98 35.01 16.88
CA TRP A 223 -2.86 33.96 15.88
C TRP A 223 -1.45 33.96 15.27
N PRO A 224 -0.85 32.78 15.02
CA PRO A 224 0.33 32.67 14.16
C PRO A 224 -0.01 32.96 12.69
#